data_AF-A0A958J6K6-F1
#
_entry.id   AF-A0A958J6K6-F1
#
_cell.length_a   1.000
_cell.length_b   1.000
_cell.length_c   1.000
_cell.angle_alpha   90.00
_cell.angle_beta   90.00
_cell.angle_gamma   90.00
#
_symmetry.space_group_name_H-M   'P 1'
#
loop_
_entity.id
_entity.type
_entity.pdbx_description
1 polymer ?
#
loop_
_entity_poly.entity_id
_entity_poly.type
_entity_poly.pdbx_seq_one_letter_code
_entity_poly.pdbx_strand_id
1 'polypeptide(L)' 'MMLTRTVLLLNQNYEPLAVCNVKKAIVLIFLDKAEIVEEGDGWIRSVNYRMRFPSVVRLTRYARAPQRRILLNR' A
#
# COMPACT_ATOMS: atom_id res chain seq x y z
N MET A 1 -2.07 4.74 16.88
CA MET A 1 -2.77 3.43 16.78
C MET A 1 -2.31 2.76 15.49
N MET A 2 -1.91 1.48 15.49
CA MET A 2 -1.22 0.80 14.36
C MET A 2 -1.85 1.00 12.95
N LEU A 3 -3.18 1.17 12.90
CA LEU A 3 -3.94 1.41 11.66
C LEU A 3 -3.67 2.76 10.98
N THR A 4 -3.02 3.71 11.66
CA THR A 4 -2.61 5.00 11.09
C THR A 4 -1.22 4.97 10.46
N ARG A 5 -0.49 3.84 10.56
CA ARG A 5 0.82 3.68 9.91
C ARG A 5 0.68 3.81 8.40
N THR A 6 1.73 4.33 7.78
CA THR A 6 1.82 4.54 6.35
C THR A 6 2.19 3.24 5.63
N VAL A 7 1.70 3.12 4.40
CA VAL A 7 1.91 2.01 3.48
C VAL A 7 2.20 2.62 2.11
N LEU A 8 3.25 2.12 1.44
CA LEU A 8 3.56 2.54 0.08
C LEU A 8 2.64 1.82 -0.91
N LEU A 9 1.93 2.58 -1.75
CA LEU A 9 1.11 2.04 -2.83
C LEU A 9 1.89 2.13 -4.13
N LEU A 10 2.09 0.99 -4.78
CA LEU A 10 2.72 0.86 -6.09
C LEU A 10 1.65 0.65 -7.17
N ASN A 11 1.96 1.04 -8.40
CA ASN A 11 1.19 0.59 -9.56
C ASN A 11 1.65 -0.82 -10.01
N GLN A 12 0.98 -1.39 -11.01
CA GLN A 12 1.27 -2.73 -11.53
C GLN A 12 2.75 -2.93 -11.94
N ASN A 13 3.43 -1.88 -12.40
CA ASN A 13 4.82 -1.87 -12.84
C ASN A 13 5.82 -1.57 -11.70
N TYR A 14 5.39 -1.65 -10.44
CA TYR A 14 6.20 -1.34 -9.26
C TYR A 14 6.64 0.12 -9.12
N GLU A 15 6.03 1.04 -9.87
CA GLU A 15 6.30 2.47 -9.72
C GLU A 15 5.52 3.02 -8.51
N PRO A 16 6.12 3.92 -7.72
CA PRO A 16 5.46 4.50 -6.54
C PRO A 16 4.30 5.40 -6.95
N LEU A 17 3.08 5.02 -6.57
CA LEU A 17 1.85 5.73 -6.91
C LEU A 17 1.47 6.75 -5.83
N ALA A 18 1.43 6.32 -4.57
CA ALA A 18 1.04 7.15 -3.43
C ALA A 18 1.49 6.54 -2.10
N VAL A 19 1.31 7.27 -1.00
CA VAL A 19 1.35 6.72 0.36
C VAL A 19 -0.07 6.73 0.92
N CYS A 20 -0.52 5.61 1.47
CA CYS A 20 -1.79 5.52 2.18
C CYS A 20 -1.60 5.01 3.60
N ASN A 21 -2.68 4.92 4.36
CA ASN A 21 -2.64 4.25 5.66
C ASN A 21 -2.94 2.75 5.52
N VAL A 22 -2.64 2.01 6.58
CA VAL A 22 -2.92 0.57 6.69
C VAL A 22 -4.40 0.26 6.42
N LYS A 23 -5.34 1.07 6.94
CA LYS A 23 -6.78 0.81 6.71
C LYS A 23 -7.12 0.76 5.23
N LYS A 24 -6.63 1.73 4.43
CA LYS A 24 -6.88 1.77 2.99
C LYS A 24 -6.22 0.59 2.27
N ALA A 25 -5.00 0.23 2.66
CA ALA A 25 -4.30 -0.92 2.09
C ALA A 25 -5.08 -2.22 2.32
N ILE A 26 -5.57 -2.44 3.55
CA ILE A 26 -6.42 -3.58 3.90
C ILE A 26 -7.66 -3.63 3.02
N VAL A 27 -8.40 -2.51 2.88
CA VAL A 27 -9.60 -2.47 2.02
C VAL A 27 -9.26 -2.84 0.57
N LEU A 28 -8.14 -2.37 0.03
CA LEU A 28 -7.73 -2.71 -1.33
C LEU A 28 -7.40 -4.20 -1.49
N ILE A 29 -6.74 -4.81 -0.50
CA ILE A 29 -6.40 -6.24 -0.49
C ILE A 29 -7.67 -7.09 -0.43
N PHE A 30 -8.58 -6.80 0.51
CA PHE A 30 -9.83 -7.56 0.64
C PHE A 30 -10.79 -7.40 -0.55
N LEU A 31 -10.65 -6.31 -1.32
CA LEU A 31 -11.37 -6.11 -2.58
C LEU A 31 -10.64 -6.68 -3.80
N ASP A 32 -9.53 -7.41 -3.61
CA ASP A 32 -8.70 -7.98 -4.67
C ASP A 32 -8.16 -6.94 -5.67
N LYS A 33 -7.99 -5.70 -5.20
CA LYS A 33 -7.47 -4.56 -5.97
C LYS A 33 -6.00 -4.31 -5.75
N ALA A 34 -5.42 -4.91 -4.71
CA ALA A 34 -4.01 -4.80 -4.41
C ALA A 34 -3.47 -6.08 -3.76
N GLU A 35 -2.20 -6.36 -4.03
CA GLU A 35 -1.43 -7.45 -3.44
C GLU A 35 -0.38 -6.89 -2.48
N ILE A 36 -0.02 -7.67 -1.46
CA ILE A 36 1.08 -7.32 -0.55
C ILE A 36 2.39 -7.63 -1.26
N VAL A 37 3.25 -6.61 -1.35
CA VAL A 37 4.63 -6.79 -1.87
C VAL A 37 5.58 -6.98 -0.71
N GLU A 38 5.41 -6.18 0.36
CA GLU A 38 6.23 -6.26 1.55
C GLU A 38 5.35 -6.18 2.80
N GLU A 39 5.74 -6.97 3.80
CA GLU A 39 5.15 -6.95 5.12
C GLU A 39 5.93 -6.00 6.04
N GLY A 40 5.23 -5.42 7.00
CA GLY A 40 5.78 -4.60 8.06
C GLY A 40 5.55 -5.24 9.43
N ASP A 41 6.06 -4.59 10.47
CA ASP A 41 6.03 -5.14 11.81
C ASP A 41 4.67 -5.03 12.50
N GLY A 42 4.27 -6.15 13.08
CA GLY A 42 3.04 -6.30 13.85
C GLY A 42 2.01 -7.16 13.13
N TRP A 43 0.82 -7.24 13.72
CA TRP A 43 -0.26 -8.10 13.24
C TRP A 43 -1.59 -7.37 13.26
N ILE A 44 -2.34 -7.54 12.18
CA ILE A 44 -3.77 -7.26 12.11
C ILE A 44 -4.50 -8.54 12.52
N ARG A 45 -5.48 -8.43 13.41
CA ARG A 45 -6.28 -9.56 13.89
C ARG A 45 -7.77 -9.23 13.82
N SER A 46 -8.57 -10.19 13.38
CA SER A 46 -10.00 -10.28 13.62
C SER A 46 -10.28 -11.50 14.51
N VAL A 47 -11.56 -11.79 14.77
CA VAL A 47 -11.97 -13.00 15.51
C VAL A 47 -11.49 -14.29 14.82
N ASN A 48 -11.45 -14.32 13.49
CA ASN A 48 -11.19 -15.51 12.68
C ASN A 48 -10.07 -15.33 11.63
N TYR A 49 -9.36 -14.20 11.66
CA TYR A 49 -8.36 -13.86 10.65
C TYR A 49 -7.14 -13.17 11.27
N ARG A 50 -5.97 -13.46 10.73
CA ARG A 50 -4.71 -12.83 11.15
C ARG A 50 -3.81 -12.64 9.95
N MET A 51 -3.29 -11.42 9.80
CA MET A 51 -2.30 -11.08 8.76
C MET A 51 -1.25 -10.13 9.32
N ARG A 52 -0.08 -10.10 8.70
CA ARG A 52 0.96 -9.09 8.98
C ARG A 52 0.51 -7.72 8.48
N PHE A 53 1.02 -6.65 9.07
CA PHE A 53 0.75 -5.32 8.54
C PHE A 53 1.37 -5.20 7.13
N PRO A 54 0.67 -4.66 6.13
CA PRO A 54 1.31 -4.36 4.86
C PRO A 54 2.20 -3.12 5.03
N SER A 55 3.44 -3.17 4.55
CA SER A 55 4.33 -2.01 4.44
C SER A 55 4.37 -1.47 3.00
N VAL A 56 4.23 -2.36 2.02
CA VAL A 56 4.12 -2.03 0.59
C VAL A 56 3.03 -2.88 -0.05
N VAL A 57 2.15 -2.26 -0.83
CA VAL A 57 1.12 -2.94 -1.64
C VAL A 57 1.18 -2.48 -3.09
N ARG A 58 0.79 -3.35 -4.02
CA ARG A 58 0.78 -3.09 -5.45
C ARG A 58 -0.63 -3.25 -6.02
N LEU A 59 -1.09 -2.28 -6.80
CA LEU A 59 -2.38 -2.41 -7.50
C LEU A 59 -2.32 -3.55 -8.54
N THR A 60 -3.37 -4.36 -8.59
CA THR A 60 -3.50 -5.47 -9.56
C THR A 60 -3.75 -4.95 -10.98
N ARG A 61 -4.43 -3.81 -11.10
CA ARG A 61 -4.68 -3.14 -12.38
C ARG A 61 -3.71 -1.98 -12.58
N TYR A 62 -3.35 -1.76 -13.85
CA TYR A 62 -2.53 -0.62 -14.23
C TYR A 62 -3.17 0.70 -13.80
N ALA A 63 -2.40 1.51 -13.08
CA ALA A 63 -2.71 2.88 -12.74
C ALA A 63 -1.50 3.74 -13.10
N ARG A 64 -1.71 4.76 -13.93
CA ARG A 64 -0.63 5.65 -14.36
C ARG A 64 -0.08 6.39 -13.15
N ALA A 65 1.23 6.25 -12.89
CA ALA A 65 1.87 7.01 -11.83
C ALA A 65 1.84 8.51 -12.16
N PRO A 66 1.57 9.39 -11.17
CA PRO A 66 1.62 10.82 -11.39
C PRO A 66 3.04 11.24 -11.78
N GLN A 67 3.15 12.08 -12.82
CA GLN A 67 4.43 12.69 -13.18
C GLN A 67 4.88 13.61 -12.04
N ARG A 68 5.92 13.21 -11.31
CA ARG A 68 6.55 14.09 -10.33
C ARG A 68 7.25 15.21 -11.08
N ARG A 69 6.71 16.42 -11.00
CA ARG A 69 7.42 17.61 -11.45
C ARG A 69 8.58 17.84 -10.49
N ILE A 70 9.74 17.31 -10.84
CA ILE A 70 10.98 17.54 -10.09
C ILE A 70 11.36 18.99 -10.34
N LEU A 71 11.27 19.82 -9.29
CA LEU A 71 11.86 21.14 -9.33
C LEU A 71 13.37 20.95 -9.18
N LEU A 72 14.09 21.12 -10.29
CA LEU A 72 15.54 21.17 -10.27
C LEU A 72 15.95 22.48 -9.59
N ASN A 73 16.27 22.43 -8.31
CA ASN A 73 16.89 23.57 -7.65
C ASN A 73 18.36 23.64 -8.12
N ARG A 74 18.79 24.81 -8.55
CA ARG A 74 20.18 25.07 -8.98
C ARG A 74 21.11 25.26 -7.79
#